data_AF-A0A0F9CTZ8-F1
#
_entry.id   AF-A0A0F9CTZ8-F1
#
_cell.length_a   1.000
_cell.length_b   1.000
_cell.length_c   1.000
_cell.angle_alpha   90.00
_cell.angle_beta   90.00
_cell.angle_gamma   90.00
#
_symmetry.space_group_name_H-M   'P 1'
#
loop_
_entity.id
_entity.type
_entity.pdbx_description
1 polymer ?
#
loop_
_entity_poly.entity_id
_entity_poly.type
_entity_poly.pdbx_seq_one_letter_code
_entity_poly.pdbx_strand_id
1 'polypeptide(L)'
;QWAIYVINSLLRLKNCALYNYGNRAIITVGGGEGNNVNIGIELPNGGQDLHLYTNRYIGKDLNIGGKNGGIIISSFSSIAYINIENNNNILKAHKMFYLNGEIIKKEVVLGSGDPYKRSNGADSIMEISCDSNVVDAPAPDEWKYLIFEHEFEMDTALRNYRYYVQCKAMSIISAGELYLECEYIDQYVDDNTYYNLKVRSDETVSERSGVDDWTQYIEIIGIQPAVASKVRIKCYLSKYDADGRIFIDPKVVIT
;
A
#
# COMPACT_ATOMS: atom_id res chain seq x y z
N GLN A 1 -8.15 -23.89 5.80
CA GLN A 1 -7.38 -24.68 4.82
C GLN A 1 -6.50 -23.74 3.99
N TRP A 2 -5.28 -24.16 3.69
CA TRP A 2 -4.29 -23.46 2.86
C TRP A 2 -3.82 -24.36 1.71
N ALA A 3 -3.38 -23.79 0.58
CA ALA A 3 -2.75 -24.59 -0.48
C ALA A 3 -1.27 -24.85 -0.15
N ILE A 4 -0.56 -23.82 0.34
CA ILE A 4 0.85 -23.92 0.74
C ILE A 4 1.02 -23.32 2.13
N TYR A 5 1.64 -24.08 3.03
CA TYR A 5 2.09 -23.59 4.34
C TYR A 5 3.56 -23.91 4.54
N VAL A 6 4.36 -22.87 4.72
CA VAL A 6 5.82 -22.99 4.87
C VAL A 6 6.26 -22.31 6.15
N ILE A 7 7.00 -23.03 6.99
CA ILE A 7 7.64 -22.52 8.20
C ILE A 7 9.15 -22.69 8.08
N ASN A 8 9.93 -21.68 8.48
CA ASN A 8 11.40 -21.74 8.53
C ASN A 8 12.07 -22.11 7.19
N SER A 9 11.45 -21.71 6.06
CA SER A 9 12.01 -21.94 4.73
C SER A 9 11.53 -20.86 3.76
N LEU A 10 12.32 -20.61 2.72
CA LEU A 10 11.97 -19.67 1.64
C LEU A 10 11.09 -20.39 0.61
N LEU A 11 9.92 -19.81 0.31
CA LEU A 11 9.06 -20.28 -0.76
C LEU A 11 9.53 -19.70 -2.10
N ARG A 12 9.75 -20.54 -3.12
CA ARG A 12 10.07 -20.09 -4.49
C ARG A 12 9.03 -20.60 -5.47
N LEU A 13 8.36 -19.69 -6.17
CA LEU A 13 7.31 -19.99 -7.14
C LEU A 13 7.69 -19.43 -8.51
N LYS A 14 7.47 -20.23 -9.56
CA LYS A 14 7.78 -19.83 -10.93
C LYS A 14 6.82 -20.46 -11.91
N ASN A 15 6.29 -19.66 -12.84
CA ASN A 15 5.43 -20.10 -13.94
C ASN A 15 4.27 -20.98 -13.45
N CYS A 16 3.58 -20.55 -12.40
CA CYS A 16 2.50 -21.32 -11.81
C CYS A 16 1.29 -20.46 -11.47
N ALA A 17 0.14 -21.13 -11.42
CA ALA A 17 -1.10 -20.61 -10.86
C ALA A 17 -1.35 -21.30 -9.52
N LEU A 18 -1.68 -20.53 -8.49
CA LEU A 18 -2.02 -21.01 -7.17
C LEU A 18 -3.44 -20.58 -6.81
N TYR A 19 -4.28 -21.58 -6.54
CA TYR A 19 -5.62 -21.38 -6.06
C TYR A 19 -5.95 -22.45 -5.02
N ASN A 20 -6.86 -22.12 -4.13
CA ASN A 20 -7.35 -22.95 -3.06
C ASN A 20 -8.83 -22.66 -2.87
N TYR A 21 -9.69 -23.67 -2.88
CA TYR A 21 -11.11 -23.54 -2.53
C TYR A 21 -11.34 -23.30 -1.02
N GLY A 22 -10.34 -22.75 -0.33
CA GLY A 22 -10.22 -22.70 1.12
C GLY A 22 -10.23 -21.28 1.66
N ASN A 23 -9.48 -21.05 2.74
CA ASN A 23 -9.39 -19.74 3.40
C ASN A 23 -8.18 -18.96 2.86
N ARG A 24 -7.06 -19.64 2.58
CA ARG A 24 -5.78 -18.99 2.25
C ARG A 24 -5.08 -19.70 1.09
N ALA A 25 -4.43 -18.99 0.15
CA ALA A 25 -3.56 -19.64 -0.84
C ALA A 25 -2.21 -20.01 -0.21
N ILE A 26 -1.45 -19.01 0.21
CA ILE A 26 -0.12 -19.16 0.78
C ILE A 26 -0.08 -18.61 2.20
N ILE A 27 0.49 -19.39 3.12
CA ILE A 27 0.98 -18.90 4.41
C ILE A 27 2.49 -19.16 4.45
N THR A 28 3.30 -18.13 4.64
CA THR A 28 4.75 -18.30 4.86
C THR A 28 5.23 -17.58 6.12
N VAL A 29 6.04 -18.32 6.89
CA VAL A 29 6.75 -17.86 8.10
C VAL A 29 8.26 -17.75 7.82
N GLY A 30 8.69 -17.81 6.56
CA GLY A 30 10.09 -17.66 6.13
C GLY A 30 10.32 -16.71 4.96
N GLY A 31 9.25 -16.19 4.37
CA GLY A 31 9.28 -15.32 3.18
C GLY A 31 9.19 -16.10 1.87
N GLY A 32 9.43 -15.43 0.75
CA GLY A 32 9.46 -16.07 -0.55
C GLY A 32 9.73 -15.16 -1.73
N GLU A 33 9.74 -15.77 -2.90
CA GLU A 33 9.85 -15.11 -4.19
C GLU A 33 8.92 -15.76 -5.21
N GLY A 34 8.37 -14.93 -6.11
CA GLY A 34 7.51 -15.33 -7.20
C GLY A 34 7.97 -14.71 -8.51
N ASN A 35 8.02 -15.49 -9.59
CA ASN A 35 8.31 -15.00 -10.92
C ASN A 35 7.31 -15.56 -11.94
N ASN A 36 6.51 -14.69 -12.55
CA ASN A 36 5.42 -15.06 -13.45
C ASN A 36 4.45 -16.03 -12.75
N VAL A 37 3.79 -15.52 -11.71
CA VAL A 37 2.92 -16.31 -10.83
C VAL A 37 1.56 -15.65 -10.74
N ASN A 38 0.52 -16.48 -10.84
CA ASN A 38 -0.85 -16.06 -10.59
C ASN A 38 -1.31 -16.66 -9.27
N ILE A 39 -1.87 -15.85 -8.37
CA ILE A 39 -2.43 -16.33 -7.11
C ILE A 39 -3.87 -15.84 -7.04
N GLY A 40 -4.81 -16.77 -7.00
CA GLY A 40 -6.23 -16.45 -6.85
C GLY A 40 -6.91 -15.92 -8.12
N ILE A 41 -6.19 -15.73 -9.22
CA ILE A 41 -6.70 -15.15 -10.48
C ILE A 41 -7.61 -16.13 -11.21
N GLU A 42 -7.14 -17.36 -11.40
CA GLU A 42 -7.87 -18.41 -12.12
C GLU A 42 -9.12 -18.82 -11.35
N LEU A 43 -8.99 -18.90 -10.01
CA LEU A 43 -10.05 -19.21 -9.07
C LEU A 43 -9.78 -18.51 -7.73
N PRO A 44 -10.80 -17.92 -7.06
CA PRO A 44 -10.63 -17.22 -5.79
C PRO A 44 -10.11 -18.13 -4.67
N ASN A 45 -9.22 -17.61 -3.82
CA ASN A 45 -8.68 -18.32 -2.65
C ASN A 45 -9.54 -18.25 -1.38
N GLY A 46 -10.75 -17.69 -1.50
CA GLY A 46 -11.61 -17.37 -0.36
C GLY A 46 -11.17 -16.10 0.35
N GLY A 47 -10.45 -16.23 1.46
CA GLY A 47 -10.13 -15.13 2.37
C GLY A 47 -8.83 -14.38 2.05
N GLN A 48 -7.73 -15.09 1.78
CA GLN A 48 -6.41 -14.46 1.59
C GLN A 48 -5.61 -15.12 0.46
N ASP A 49 -5.03 -14.33 -0.44
CA ASP A 49 -4.09 -14.86 -1.44
C ASP A 49 -2.70 -15.13 -0.84
N LEU A 50 -2.22 -14.26 0.06
CA LEU A 50 -0.87 -14.38 0.64
C LEU A 50 -0.80 -13.81 2.08
N HIS A 51 -0.44 -14.65 3.05
CA HIS A 51 -0.25 -14.29 4.46
C HIS A 51 1.22 -14.43 4.86
N LEU A 52 1.86 -13.36 5.37
CA LEU A 52 3.28 -13.30 5.74
C LEU A 52 3.48 -12.99 7.23
N TYR A 53 3.99 -13.93 8.03
CA TYR A 53 4.12 -13.68 9.49
C TYR A 53 5.26 -12.72 9.88
N THR A 54 6.48 -12.95 9.38
CA THR A 54 7.71 -12.28 9.85
C THR A 54 8.71 -11.95 8.74
N ASN A 55 8.31 -12.05 7.47
CA ASN A 55 9.28 -12.11 6.37
C ASN A 55 8.81 -11.43 5.08
N ARG A 56 9.76 -11.32 4.15
CA ARG A 56 9.62 -10.67 2.84
C ARG A 56 9.07 -11.60 1.77
N TYR A 57 8.20 -11.09 0.89
CA TYR A 57 7.89 -11.73 -0.39
C TYR A 57 8.24 -10.81 -1.57
N ILE A 58 9.05 -11.30 -2.53
CA ILE A 58 9.41 -10.54 -3.73
C ILE A 58 8.75 -11.17 -4.95
N GLY A 59 7.85 -10.43 -5.61
CA GLY A 59 7.18 -10.83 -6.84
C GLY A 59 7.73 -10.09 -8.06
N LYS A 60 7.89 -10.79 -9.18
CA LYS A 60 8.03 -10.22 -10.52
C LYS A 60 6.99 -10.84 -11.43
N ASP A 61 6.27 -10.02 -12.21
CA ASP A 61 5.18 -10.48 -13.08
C ASP A 61 4.14 -11.27 -12.26
N LEU A 62 3.77 -10.71 -11.11
CA LEU A 62 2.87 -11.34 -10.14
C LEU A 62 1.44 -10.78 -10.34
N ASN A 63 0.48 -11.68 -10.49
CA ASN A 63 -0.95 -11.35 -10.55
C ASN A 63 -1.65 -11.91 -9.31
N ILE A 64 -2.37 -11.05 -8.58
CA ILE A 64 -3.05 -11.40 -7.32
C ILE A 64 -4.44 -10.75 -7.24
N GLY A 65 -5.37 -11.39 -6.54
CA GLY A 65 -6.73 -10.88 -6.32
C GLY A 65 -7.70 -11.23 -7.44
N GLY A 66 -8.04 -12.51 -7.60
CA GLY A 66 -9.20 -12.86 -8.42
C GLY A 66 -10.53 -12.43 -7.78
N LYS A 67 -11.60 -12.53 -8.58
CA LYS A 67 -12.88 -11.81 -8.44
C LYS A 67 -13.60 -11.79 -7.07
N ASN A 68 -13.17 -12.54 -6.06
CA ASN A 68 -13.90 -12.67 -4.78
C ASN A 68 -13.05 -12.65 -3.49
N GLY A 69 -11.83 -12.13 -3.49
CA GLY A 69 -11.05 -12.10 -2.24
C GLY A 69 -10.00 -11.03 -2.28
N GLY A 70 -10.08 -10.08 -1.34
CA GLY A 70 -9.06 -9.07 -1.17
C GLY A 70 -7.68 -9.68 -0.96
N ILE A 71 -6.64 -8.90 -1.27
CA ILE A 71 -5.30 -9.24 -0.84
C ILE A 71 -5.26 -8.91 0.66
N ILE A 72 -5.51 -9.88 1.53
CA ILE A 72 -5.21 -9.71 2.96
C ILE A 72 -3.77 -10.16 3.16
N ILE A 73 -2.89 -9.20 3.43
CA ILE A 73 -1.54 -9.47 3.87
C ILE A 73 -1.42 -9.00 5.31
N SER A 74 -1.23 -9.94 6.23
CA SER A 74 -1.08 -9.66 7.66
C SER A 74 0.30 -10.14 8.11
N SER A 75 1.00 -9.27 8.84
CA SER A 75 2.29 -9.55 9.50
C SER A 75 2.26 -9.06 10.94
N PHE A 76 2.95 -9.78 11.81
CA PHE A 76 3.12 -9.45 13.22
C PHE A 76 4.52 -8.85 13.51
N SER A 77 5.17 -8.34 12.47
CA SER A 77 6.54 -7.85 12.56
C SER A 77 6.74 -6.61 11.69
N SER A 78 7.35 -5.57 12.26
CA SER A 78 7.66 -4.30 11.61
C SER A 78 8.63 -4.39 10.41
N ILE A 79 9.13 -5.58 10.09
CA ILE A 79 10.08 -5.84 9.01
C ILE A 79 9.50 -6.60 7.81
N ALA A 80 8.23 -7.01 7.84
CA ALA A 80 7.63 -7.72 6.71
C ALA A 80 7.18 -6.74 5.63
N TYR A 81 7.46 -7.09 4.37
CA TYR A 81 6.99 -6.34 3.22
C TYR A 81 6.81 -7.25 2.00
N ILE A 82 5.96 -6.82 1.08
CA ILE A 82 5.84 -7.36 -0.26
C ILE A 82 6.34 -6.32 -1.23
N ASN A 83 7.24 -6.72 -2.12
CA ASN A 83 7.64 -5.92 -3.26
C ASN A 83 7.22 -6.63 -4.54
N ILE A 84 6.46 -5.96 -5.40
CA ILE A 84 5.98 -6.47 -6.68
C ILE A 84 6.52 -5.58 -7.80
N GLU A 85 7.30 -6.18 -8.69
CA GLU A 85 7.62 -5.62 -9.99
C GLU A 85 6.59 -6.08 -11.03
N ASN A 86 6.16 -5.16 -11.88
CA ASN A 86 5.12 -5.38 -12.90
C ASN A 86 3.81 -5.95 -12.34
N ASN A 87 3.27 -5.30 -11.31
CA ASN A 87 2.01 -5.72 -10.70
C ASN A 87 0.88 -5.82 -11.74
N ASN A 88 0.14 -6.93 -11.72
CA ASN A 88 -0.89 -7.25 -12.71
C ASN A 88 -0.39 -7.27 -14.17
N ASN A 89 0.87 -7.65 -14.39
CA ASN A 89 1.57 -7.64 -15.69
C ASN A 89 1.64 -6.25 -16.36
N ILE A 90 1.47 -5.16 -15.60
CA ILE A 90 1.64 -3.81 -16.12
C ILE A 90 3.11 -3.44 -15.99
N LEU A 91 3.80 -3.25 -17.13
CA LEU A 91 5.22 -2.91 -17.14
C LEU A 91 5.50 -1.65 -16.29
N LYS A 92 6.51 -1.70 -15.42
CA LYS A 92 6.91 -0.63 -14.47
C LYS A 92 5.89 -0.30 -13.37
N ALA A 93 4.82 -1.08 -13.21
CA ALA A 93 3.90 -0.91 -12.07
C ALA A 93 4.52 -1.51 -10.79
N HIS A 94 5.47 -0.79 -10.19
CA HIS A 94 6.12 -1.18 -8.94
C HIS A 94 5.20 -0.89 -7.76
N LYS A 95 5.01 -1.88 -6.88
CA LYS A 95 4.20 -1.74 -5.65
C LYS A 95 4.94 -2.37 -4.48
N MET A 96 5.06 -1.63 -3.38
CA MET A 96 5.59 -2.13 -2.13
C MET A 96 4.58 -1.92 -1.01
N PHE A 97 4.26 -3.01 -0.30
CA PHE A 97 3.35 -3.02 0.85
C PHE A 97 4.15 -3.44 2.08
N TYR A 98 4.25 -2.56 3.08
CA TYR A 98 4.84 -2.91 4.37
C TYR A 98 3.74 -3.37 5.31
N LEU A 99 4.03 -4.39 6.11
CA LEU A 99 3.02 -5.13 6.83
C LEU A 99 3.34 -5.04 8.31
N ASN A 100 2.69 -4.10 8.99
CA ASN A 100 2.45 -4.24 10.41
C ASN A 100 1.00 -3.85 10.66
N GLY A 101 0.19 -4.84 11.04
CA GLY A 101 -1.27 -4.79 11.00
C GLY A 101 -1.91 -5.47 9.78
N GLU A 102 -3.20 -5.22 9.57
CA GLU A 102 -3.95 -5.73 8.43
C GLU A 102 -4.08 -4.64 7.36
N ILE A 103 -3.27 -4.74 6.29
CA ILE A 103 -3.50 -3.97 5.06
C ILE A 103 -4.19 -4.89 4.06
N ILE A 104 -5.43 -4.55 3.74
CA ILE A 104 -6.29 -5.33 2.85
C ILE A 104 -6.42 -4.56 1.54
N LYS A 105 -6.04 -5.15 0.41
CA LYS A 105 -6.58 -4.69 -0.88
C LYS A 105 -8.06 -5.01 -0.88
N LYS A 106 -8.90 -3.99 -0.94
CA LYS A 106 -10.35 -4.13 -1.01
C LYS A 106 -10.85 -3.73 -2.39
N GLU A 107 -11.49 -4.65 -3.10
CA GLU A 107 -12.20 -4.34 -4.34
C GLU A 107 -13.38 -3.42 -4.04
N VAL A 108 -13.59 -2.41 -4.87
CA VAL A 108 -14.64 -1.41 -4.68
C VAL A 108 -15.48 -1.25 -5.93
N VAL A 109 -16.78 -1.03 -5.76
CA VAL A 109 -17.74 -0.89 -6.86
C VAL A 109 -18.43 0.47 -6.76
N LEU A 110 -18.70 1.12 -7.89
CA LEU A 110 -19.44 2.38 -7.89
C LEU A 110 -20.85 2.15 -7.35
N GLY A 111 -21.24 2.88 -6.31
CA GLY A 111 -22.58 2.79 -5.71
C GLY A 111 -22.84 1.52 -4.89
N SER A 112 -21.81 0.73 -4.55
CA SER A 112 -21.97 -0.50 -3.77
C SER A 112 -20.72 -0.84 -2.95
N GLY A 113 -20.90 -1.51 -1.81
CA GLY A 113 -19.83 -1.93 -0.90
C GLY A 113 -19.58 -0.96 0.25
N ASP A 114 -18.45 -1.13 0.93
CA ASP A 114 -17.98 -0.24 1.98
C ASP A 114 -16.44 -0.18 1.95
N PRO A 115 -15.82 0.90 1.45
CA PRO A 115 -16.45 2.08 0.85
C PRO A 115 -16.94 1.81 -0.58
N TYR A 116 -17.75 2.73 -1.12
CA TYR A 116 -18.04 2.77 -2.55
C TYR A 116 -16.78 3.16 -3.33
N LYS A 117 -16.67 2.73 -4.58
CA LYS A 117 -15.59 3.19 -5.45
C LYS A 117 -15.71 4.71 -5.68
N ARG A 118 -14.59 5.43 -5.54
CA ARG A 118 -14.50 6.83 -5.95
C ARG A 118 -14.71 6.97 -7.45
N SER A 119 -15.43 8.00 -7.90
CA SER A 119 -15.54 8.31 -9.33
C SER A 119 -14.14 8.52 -9.93
N ASN A 120 -13.86 7.84 -11.04
CA ASN A 120 -12.52 7.77 -11.66
C ASN A 120 -11.39 7.24 -10.75
N GLY A 121 -11.70 6.60 -9.61
CA GLY A 121 -10.73 5.97 -8.71
C GLY A 121 -10.22 4.60 -9.19
N ALA A 122 -9.37 3.98 -8.39
CA ALA A 122 -8.94 2.59 -8.61
C ALA A 122 -10.12 1.61 -8.47
N ASP A 123 -10.02 0.44 -9.12
CA ASP A 123 -10.96 -0.69 -8.90
C ASP A 123 -10.78 -1.35 -7.53
N SER A 124 -9.64 -1.08 -6.88
CA SER A 124 -9.31 -1.57 -5.56
C SER A 124 -8.58 -0.53 -4.73
N ILE A 125 -8.87 -0.48 -3.44
CA ILE A 125 -8.27 0.44 -2.47
C ILE A 125 -7.44 -0.30 -1.43
N MET A 126 -6.69 0.44 -0.62
CA MET A 126 -6.03 -0.08 0.58
C MET A 126 -6.92 0.20 1.79
N GLU A 127 -7.40 -0.84 2.47
CA GLU A 127 -8.02 -0.76 3.80
C GLU A 127 -6.97 -1.09 4.85
N ILE A 128 -6.89 -0.27 5.88
CA ILE A 128 -5.89 -0.35 6.94
C ILE A 128 -6.62 -0.44 8.27
N SER A 129 -6.40 -1.51 9.02
CA SER A 129 -6.83 -1.62 10.42
C SER A 129 -5.87 -0.86 11.33
N CYS A 130 -6.39 -0.05 12.25
CA CYS A 130 -5.59 0.78 13.16
C CYS A 130 -5.40 0.18 14.56
N ASP A 131 -5.90 -1.04 14.80
CA ASP A 131 -5.93 -1.74 16.09
C ASP A 131 -4.62 -2.46 16.46
N SER A 132 -3.69 -2.55 15.51
CA SER A 132 -2.38 -3.19 15.67
C SER A 132 -1.20 -2.22 15.53
N ASN A 133 -1.49 -0.93 15.28
CA ASN A 133 -0.52 -0.03 14.67
C ASN A 133 0.20 0.87 15.66
N VAL A 134 0.10 0.70 16.97
CA VAL A 134 0.94 1.44 17.94
C VAL A 134 1.05 0.66 19.24
N VAL A 135 2.27 0.33 19.67
CA VAL A 135 2.54 -0.21 21.03
C VAL A 135 2.73 0.94 22.03
N ASP A 136 3.28 2.08 21.59
CA ASP A 136 3.54 3.26 22.42
C ASP A 136 3.25 4.56 21.63
N ALA A 137 2.32 5.40 22.12
CA ALA A 137 1.98 6.70 21.52
C ALA A 137 2.45 7.85 22.43
N PRO A 138 3.08 8.92 21.90
CA PRO A 138 3.41 9.16 20.50
C PRO A 138 4.70 8.45 20.04
N ALA A 139 4.63 7.80 18.88
CA ALA A 139 5.79 7.15 18.27
C ALA A 139 6.68 8.18 17.54
N PRO A 140 8.02 8.14 17.71
CA PRO A 140 8.96 8.87 16.86
C PRO A 140 8.70 8.65 15.37
N ASP A 141 9.05 9.62 14.50
CA ASP A 141 8.85 9.52 13.04
C ASP A 141 9.42 8.22 12.43
N GLU A 142 10.57 7.77 12.93
CA GLU A 142 11.23 6.53 12.52
C GLU A 142 10.48 5.25 12.94
N TRP A 143 9.51 5.37 13.84
CA TRP A 143 8.65 4.29 14.31
C TRP A 143 7.25 4.34 13.69
N LYS A 144 7.00 5.32 12.81
CA LYS A 144 5.74 5.40 12.06
C LYS A 144 5.74 4.39 10.93
N TYR A 145 4.58 3.80 10.70
CA TYR A 145 4.41 2.69 9.78
C TYR A 145 4.32 3.20 8.35
N LEU A 146 5.28 2.83 7.52
CA LEU A 146 5.17 2.99 6.08
C LEU A 146 4.00 2.11 5.60
N ILE A 147 3.00 2.68 4.94
CA ILE A 147 1.82 1.98 4.40
C ILE A 147 2.11 1.56 2.96
N PHE A 148 2.58 2.50 2.14
CA PHE A 148 2.95 2.25 0.76
C PHE A 148 4.08 3.18 0.32
N GLU A 149 4.77 2.76 -0.73
CA GLU A 149 5.73 3.57 -1.47
C GLU A 149 5.41 3.48 -2.97
N HIS A 150 5.32 4.65 -3.63
CA HIS A 150 5.16 4.77 -5.07
C HIS A 150 6.31 5.59 -5.66
N GLU A 151 6.86 5.13 -6.78
CA GLU A 151 7.87 5.85 -7.55
C GLU A 151 7.27 6.34 -8.88
N PHE A 152 7.56 7.59 -9.25
CA PHE A 152 7.15 8.17 -10.52
C PHE A 152 8.36 8.76 -11.24
N GLU A 153 8.46 8.54 -12.54
CA GLU A 153 9.38 9.29 -13.39
C GLU A 153 8.82 10.70 -13.60
N MET A 154 9.65 11.71 -13.38
CA MET A 154 9.24 13.11 -13.41
C MET A 154 10.27 13.97 -14.16
N ASP A 155 9.77 14.95 -14.90
CA ASP A 155 10.58 16.01 -15.49
C ASP A 155 10.78 17.15 -14.47
N THR A 156 11.26 18.31 -14.92
CA THR A 156 11.47 19.47 -14.05
C THR A 156 10.23 20.36 -13.92
N ALA A 157 9.05 19.88 -14.35
CA ALA A 157 7.80 20.62 -14.20
C ALA A 157 7.28 20.52 -12.77
N LEU A 158 6.63 21.57 -12.28
CA LEU A 158 5.95 21.57 -10.98
C LEU A 158 4.76 20.61 -11.01
N ARG A 159 4.64 19.72 -10.02
CA ARG A 159 3.47 18.83 -9.85
C ARG A 159 3.06 18.70 -8.38
N ASN A 160 1.79 18.39 -8.17
CA ASN A 160 1.25 17.96 -6.88
C ASN A 160 0.84 16.49 -6.94
N TYR A 161 0.88 15.80 -5.80
CA TYR A 161 0.52 14.38 -5.69
C TYR A 161 -0.55 14.20 -4.62
N ARG A 162 -1.77 13.88 -5.06
CA ARG A 162 -2.94 13.74 -4.19
C ARG A 162 -3.42 12.30 -4.08
N TYR A 163 -3.68 11.87 -2.86
CA TYR A 163 -4.28 10.58 -2.54
C TYR A 163 -5.58 10.80 -1.77
N TYR A 164 -6.67 10.19 -2.22
CA TYR A 164 -7.97 10.29 -1.56
C TYR A 164 -8.07 9.29 -0.42
N VAL A 165 -8.63 9.75 0.70
CA VAL A 165 -8.67 9.00 1.97
C VAL A 165 -10.08 9.05 2.57
N GLN A 166 -10.51 7.94 3.18
CA GLN A 166 -11.64 7.91 4.09
C GLN A 166 -11.25 7.30 5.43
N CYS A 167 -11.86 7.76 6.51
CA CYS A 167 -11.76 7.15 7.82
C CYS A 167 -13.14 6.71 8.30
N LYS A 168 -13.24 5.53 8.91
CA LYS A 168 -14.49 4.97 9.45
C LYS A 168 -14.30 4.65 10.93
N ALA A 169 -15.26 5.04 11.77
CA ALA A 169 -15.27 4.77 13.20
C ALA A 169 -13.96 5.24 13.87
N MET A 170 -13.48 6.43 13.50
CA MET A 170 -12.21 6.98 13.99
C MET A 170 -12.34 8.43 14.39
N SER A 171 -11.63 8.81 15.44
CA SER A 171 -11.34 10.22 15.74
C SER A 171 -10.52 10.89 14.62
N ILE A 172 -10.52 12.22 14.60
CA ILE A 172 -9.70 13.01 13.67
C ILE A 172 -8.24 12.54 13.74
N ILE A 173 -7.67 12.28 12.57
CA ILE A 173 -6.28 11.94 12.35
C ILE A 173 -5.53 13.21 11.96
N SER A 174 -4.51 13.56 12.72
CA SER A 174 -3.66 14.72 12.44
C SER A 174 -2.62 14.42 11.36
N ALA A 175 -2.06 15.47 10.75
CA ALA A 175 -0.92 15.35 9.83
C ALA A 175 0.33 14.72 10.47
N GLY A 176 0.43 14.73 11.80
CA GLY A 176 1.48 14.00 12.51
C GLY A 176 1.25 12.49 12.54
N GLU A 177 0.00 12.04 12.39
CA GLU A 177 -0.40 10.64 12.51
C GLU A 177 -0.61 9.95 11.17
N LEU A 178 -1.08 10.65 10.13
CA LEU A 178 -1.17 10.17 8.75
C LEU A 178 -0.67 11.25 7.80
N TYR A 179 0.37 10.95 7.02
CA TYR A 179 0.91 11.90 6.05
C TYR A 179 1.58 11.20 4.87
N LEU A 180 1.78 11.96 3.80
CA LEU A 180 2.68 11.62 2.71
C LEU A 180 4.03 12.32 2.90
N GLU A 181 5.11 11.67 2.48
CA GLU A 181 6.44 12.25 2.33
C GLU A 181 6.92 12.02 0.89
N CYS A 182 7.30 13.08 0.18
CA CYS A 182 7.92 13.02 -1.13
C CYS A 182 9.42 13.27 -0.98
N GLU A 183 10.24 12.37 -1.51
CA GLU A 183 11.67 12.58 -1.69
C GLU A 183 11.96 12.77 -3.19
N TYR A 184 12.66 13.85 -3.53
CA TYR A 184 13.06 14.18 -4.91
C TYR A 184 14.39 14.93 -4.96
N ILE A 185 15.04 14.96 -6.12
CA ILE A 185 16.28 15.71 -6.35
C ILE A 185 15.97 17.20 -6.48
N ASP A 186 16.23 17.97 -5.43
CA ASP A 186 15.96 19.42 -5.40
C ASP A 186 17.11 20.23 -5.98
N GLN A 187 18.34 19.74 -5.84
CA GLN A 187 19.53 20.41 -6.33
C GLN A 187 20.57 19.37 -6.80
N TYR A 188 21.42 19.78 -7.72
CA TYR A 188 22.59 19.00 -8.14
C TYR A 188 23.76 19.95 -8.45
N VAL A 189 24.98 19.46 -8.26
CA VAL A 189 26.21 20.21 -8.57
C VAL A 189 26.82 19.73 -9.88
N ASP A 190 26.82 18.41 -10.07
CA ASP A 190 27.33 17.71 -11.25
C ASP A 190 26.59 16.38 -11.41
N ASP A 191 27.02 15.57 -12.38
CA ASP A 191 26.41 14.28 -12.72
C ASP A 191 26.53 13.21 -11.61
N ASN A 192 27.26 13.48 -10.52
CA ASN A 192 27.49 12.53 -9.42
C ASN A 192 27.03 13.05 -8.05
N THR A 193 26.64 14.33 -7.96
CA THR A 193 26.36 15.00 -6.69
C THR A 193 24.95 15.58 -6.68
N TYR A 194 24.04 14.89 -6.02
CA TYR A 194 22.62 15.23 -5.91
C TYR A 194 22.23 15.49 -4.45
N TYR A 195 21.36 16.47 -4.24
CA TYR A 195 20.76 16.78 -2.95
C TYR A 195 19.26 16.51 -3.00
N ASN A 196 18.81 15.60 -2.15
CA ASN A 196 17.40 15.27 -2.04
C ASN A 196 16.72 16.21 -1.06
N LEU A 197 15.52 16.68 -1.40
CA LEU A 197 14.62 17.33 -0.47
C LEU A 197 13.47 16.38 -0.11
N LYS A 198 12.97 16.55 1.12
CA LYS A 198 11.77 15.88 1.61
C LYS A 198 10.67 16.89 1.87
N VAL A 199 9.50 16.67 1.29
CA VAL A 199 8.30 17.51 1.48
C VAL A 199 7.17 16.63 2.02
N ARG A 200 6.43 17.13 3.01
CA ARG A 200 5.34 16.40 3.65
C ARG A 200 3.99 17.06 3.40
N SER A 201 2.96 16.24 3.35
CA SER A 201 1.57 16.70 3.41
C SER A 201 1.22 17.15 4.83
N ASP A 202 0.26 18.06 4.98
CA ASP A 202 -0.10 18.66 6.28
C ASP A 202 -1.61 18.63 6.58
N GLU A 203 -2.40 17.89 5.79
CA GLU A 203 -3.84 17.78 5.99
C GLU A 203 -4.20 16.93 7.22
N THR A 204 -5.35 17.27 7.81
CA THR A 204 -6.02 16.41 8.79
C THR A 204 -7.14 15.62 8.10
N VAL A 205 -7.40 14.41 8.58
CA VAL A 205 -8.46 13.56 8.05
C VAL A 205 -9.45 13.24 9.16
N SER A 206 -10.71 13.58 8.95
CA SER A 206 -11.83 13.33 9.85
C SER A 206 -12.60 12.07 9.46
N GLU A 207 -13.50 11.63 10.35
CA GLU A 207 -14.42 10.54 10.02
C GLU A 207 -15.26 10.90 8.79
N ARG A 208 -15.41 9.94 7.87
CA ARG A 208 -16.26 10.09 6.69
C ARG A 208 -17.73 10.26 7.09
N SER A 209 -18.46 11.06 6.35
CA SER A 209 -19.91 11.24 6.52
C SER A 209 -20.74 10.10 5.92
N GLY A 210 -20.16 9.31 5.02
CA GLY A 210 -20.82 8.21 4.32
C GLY A 210 -19.83 7.28 3.60
N VAL A 211 -20.31 6.15 3.10
CA VAL A 211 -19.48 5.16 2.39
C VAL A 211 -18.97 5.65 1.04
N ASP A 212 -19.56 6.71 0.48
CA ASP A 212 -19.22 7.36 -0.78
C ASP A 212 -18.45 8.67 -0.62
N ASP A 213 -18.20 9.09 0.62
CA ASP A 213 -17.57 10.36 0.95
C ASP A 213 -16.06 10.36 0.69
N TRP A 214 -15.67 10.49 -0.58
CA TRP A 214 -14.27 10.68 -0.99
C TRP A 214 -13.90 12.16 -1.08
N THR A 215 -14.41 13.01 -0.19
CA THR A 215 -14.12 14.45 -0.22
C THR A 215 -12.75 14.79 0.39
N GLN A 216 -12.22 13.91 1.24
CA GLN A 216 -10.96 14.10 1.94
C GLN A 216 -9.78 13.51 1.18
N TYR A 217 -8.62 14.13 1.34
CA TYR A 217 -7.38 13.74 0.70
C TYR A 217 -6.16 14.21 1.50
N ILE A 218 -5.02 13.59 1.24
CA ILE A 218 -3.69 14.05 1.65
C ILE A 218 -2.91 14.38 0.39
N GLU A 219 -2.24 15.53 0.36
CA GLU A 219 -1.60 16.06 -0.83
C GLU A 219 -0.21 16.61 -0.54
N ILE A 220 0.73 16.33 -1.43
CA ILE A 220 2.02 17.00 -1.42
C ILE A 220 2.03 18.01 -2.55
N ILE A 221 2.29 19.26 -2.21
CA ILE A 221 2.28 20.37 -3.15
C ILE A 221 3.70 20.81 -3.54
N GLY A 222 3.84 21.30 -4.76
CA GLY A 222 5.03 22.02 -5.19
C GLY A 222 6.27 21.17 -5.45
N ILE A 223 6.09 19.93 -5.89
CA ILE A 223 7.23 19.06 -6.21
C ILE A 223 7.80 19.47 -7.57
N GLN A 224 9.07 19.86 -7.59
CA GLN A 224 9.76 20.26 -8.81
C GLN A 224 11.23 19.79 -8.78
N PRO A 225 11.53 18.62 -9.34
CA PRO A 225 12.91 18.17 -9.46
C PRO A 225 13.78 19.13 -10.26
N ALA A 226 15.02 19.36 -9.81
CA ALA A 226 15.99 20.17 -10.54
C ALA A 226 16.48 19.51 -11.84
N VAL A 227 16.36 18.19 -11.93
CA VAL A 227 16.67 17.39 -13.10
C VAL A 227 15.63 16.30 -13.26
N ALA A 228 15.38 15.84 -14.50
CA ALA A 228 14.48 14.72 -14.72
C ALA A 228 14.98 13.49 -13.95
N SER A 229 14.14 12.99 -13.03
CA SER A 229 14.49 11.92 -12.11
C SER A 229 13.24 11.23 -11.60
N LYS A 230 13.46 10.18 -10.81
CA LYS A 230 12.39 9.61 -10.00
C LYS A 230 12.03 10.54 -8.85
N VAL A 231 10.75 10.58 -8.52
CA VAL A 231 10.23 11.06 -7.24
C VAL A 231 9.60 9.89 -6.49
N ARG A 232 9.81 9.85 -5.18
CA ARG A 232 9.33 8.76 -4.32
C ARG A 232 8.34 9.28 -3.31
N ILE A 233 7.11 8.79 -3.37
CA ILE A 233 6.01 9.14 -2.47
C ILE A 233 5.81 8.01 -1.47
N LYS A 234 5.93 8.31 -0.18
CA LYS A 234 5.73 7.37 0.93
C LYS A 234 4.56 7.83 1.76
N CYS A 235 3.70 6.91 2.21
CA CYS A 235 2.63 7.21 3.16
C CYS A 235 2.93 6.59 4.51
N TYR A 236 2.83 7.37 5.58
CA TYR A 236 3.11 6.93 6.94
C TYR A 236 1.86 7.03 7.82
N LEU A 237 1.69 6.06 8.73
CA LEU A 237 0.62 6.01 9.73
C LEU A 237 1.17 5.72 11.12
N SER A 238 0.63 6.37 12.15
CA SER A 238 0.93 6.08 13.55
C SER A 238 -0.27 6.27 14.48
N LYS A 239 -1.49 6.18 13.95
CA LYS A 239 -2.73 6.25 14.73
C LYS A 239 -3.10 4.85 15.24
N TYR A 240 -3.33 4.73 16.55
CA TYR A 240 -4.05 3.59 17.11
C TYR A 240 -5.53 3.91 17.26
N ASP A 241 -6.37 3.01 16.77
CA ASP A 241 -7.82 3.01 17.01
C ASP A 241 -8.34 1.58 16.87
N ALA A 242 -8.96 1.05 17.92
CA ALA A 242 -9.33 -0.37 18.01
C ALA A 242 -10.39 -0.78 16.98
N ASP A 243 -11.31 0.12 16.65
CA ASP A 243 -12.39 -0.13 15.68
C ASP A 243 -12.16 0.62 14.37
N GLY A 244 -11.13 1.47 14.34
CA GLY A 244 -10.83 2.37 13.26
C GLY A 244 -10.36 1.71 11.98
N ARG A 245 -10.87 2.20 10.85
CA ARG A 245 -10.41 1.81 9.51
C ARG A 245 -10.07 3.03 8.67
N ILE A 246 -8.92 2.98 7.99
CA ILE A 246 -8.51 3.96 6.99
C ILE A 246 -8.58 3.32 5.61
N PHE A 247 -9.18 4.01 4.65
CA PHE A 247 -9.27 3.61 3.26
C PHE A 247 -8.49 4.60 2.41
N ILE A 248 -7.53 4.13 1.61
CA ILE A 248 -6.75 4.98 0.71
C ILE A 248 -6.93 4.48 -0.72
N ASP A 249 -7.34 5.38 -1.63
CA ASP A 249 -7.33 5.10 -3.07
C ASP A 249 -5.90 5.22 -3.62
N PRO A 250 -5.27 4.13 -4.08
CA PRO A 250 -3.89 4.15 -4.58
C PRO A 250 -3.76 4.85 -5.94
N LYS A 251 -4.87 5.21 -6.61
CA LYS A 251 -4.84 5.98 -7.85
C LYS A 251 -4.59 7.46 -7.56
N VAL A 252 -3.31 7.81 -7.57
CA VAL A 252 -2.84 9.19 -7.42
C VAL A 252 -3.44 10.11 -8.47
N VAL A 253 -3.79 11.32 -8.05
CA VAL A 253 -4.09 12.44 -8.95
C VAL A 253 -2.85 13.33 -8.99
N ILE A 254 -2.32 13.52 -10.19
CA ILE A 254 -1.15 14.36 -10.46
C ILE A 254 -1.64 15.60 -11.20
N THR A 255 -1.38 16.78 -10.66
CA THR A 255 -1.77 18.09 -11.24
C THR A 255 -0.58 19.02 -11.36
#